data_AF-A0A917Q6B8-F1
#
_entry.id   AF-A0A917Q6B8-F1
#
_cell.length_a   1.000
_cell.length_b   1.000
_cell.length_c   1.000
_cell.angle_alpha   90.00
_cell.angle_beta   90.00
_cell.angle_gamma   90.00
#
_symmetry.space_group_name_H-M   'P 1'
#
loop_
_entity.id
_entity.type
_entity.pdbx_description
1 polymer ?
#
loop_
_entity_poly.entity_id
_entity_poly.type
_entity_poly.pdbx_seq_one_letter_code
_entity_poly.pdbx_strand_id
1 'polypeptide(L)' 'MRTTIALDDDLVARAKSLTGIKEHPALMREALKALVARESARRLALLGGSEPDLEAPPRRRSEPE' A
#
# COMPACT_ATOMS: atom_id res chain seq x y z
N MET A 1 4.40 19.11 -0.90
CA MET A 1 3.23 20.03 -0.89
C MET A 1 2.75 20.19 0.55
N ARG A 2 2.42 21.42 0.98
CA ARG A 2 1.79 21.67 2.28
C ARG A 2 0.33 22.03 2.02
N THR A 3 -0.58 21.35 2.70
CA THR A 3 -2.03 21.50 2.51
C THR A 3 -2.70 21.43 3.87
N THR A 4 -3.75 22.22 4.06
CA THR A 4 -4.61 22.19 5.25
C THR A 4 -5.89 21.46 4.88
N ILE A 5 -6.24 20.43 5.65
CA ILE A 5 -7.45 19.64 5.47
C ILE A 5 -8.16 19.50 6.81
N ALA A 6 -9.49 19.43 6.79
CA ALA A 6 -10.27 19.08 7.97
C ALA A 6 -10.26 17.55 8.12
N LEU A 7 -10.05 17.07 9.34
CA LEU A 7 -10.05 15.66 9.69
C LEU A 7 -10.97 15.42 10.88
N ASP A 8 -11.52 14.23 10.96
CA ASP A 8 -12.26 13.76 12.12
C ASP A 8 -11.26 13.40 13.24
N ASP A 9 -11.37 14.08 14.38
CA ASP A 9 -10.45 13.93 15.51
C ASP A 9 -10.52 12.55 16.15
N ASP A 10 -11.70 11.93 16.21
CA ASP A 10 -11.90 10.59 16.78
C ASP A 10 -11.24 9.54 15.89
N LEU A 11 -11.38 9.69 14.56
CA LEU A 11 -10.73 8.82 13.59
C LEU A 11 -9.20 8.94 13.68
N VAL A 12 -8.69 10.16 13.79
CA VAL A 12 -7.25 10.42 13.95
C VAL A 12 -6.74 9.82 15.26
N ALA A 13 -7.43 10.05 16.38
CA ALA A 13 -7.04 9.52 17.69
C ALA A 13 -6.98 8.00 17.66
N ARG A 14 -7.99 7.35 17.09
CA ARG A 14 -8.03 5.89 16.93
C ARG A 14 -6.89 5.40 16.04
N ALA A 15 -6.62 6.05 14.92
CA ALA A 15 -5.53 5.68 14.02
C ALA A 15 -4.17 5.83 14.70
N LYS A 16 -3.92 6.90 15.46
CA LYS A 16 -2.70 7.07 16.27
C LYS A 16 -2.55 5.98 17.32
N SER A 17 -3.63 5.63 18.02
CA SER A 17 -3.63 4.56 19.02
C SER A 17 -3.27 3.20 18.42
N LEU A 18 -3.84 2.88 17.26
CA LEU A 18 -3.62 1.59 16.59
C LEU A 18 -2.26 1.48 15.91
N THR A 19 -1.78 2.57 15.30
CA THR A 19 -0.54 2.57 14.51
C THR A 19 0.70 2.98 15.32
N GLY A 20 0.51 3.64 16.47
CA GLY A 20 1.59 4.25 17.25
C GLY A 20 2.17 5.53 16.63
N ILE A 21 1.69 5.96 15.47
CA ILE A 21 2.21 7.13 14.77
C ILE A 21 1.63 8.39 15.41
N LYS A 22 2.48 9.22 16.00
CA LYS A 22 2.04 10.44 16.72
C LYS A 22 1.87 11.65 15.82
N GLU A 23 2.73 11.77 14.81
CA GLU A 23 2.82 12.91 13.91
C GLU A 23 1.76 12.84 12.80
N HIS A 24 0.92 13.87 12.67
CA HIS A 24 -0.11 13.93 11.63
C HIS A 24 0.44 13.75 10.21
N PRO A 25 1.56 14.39 9.81
CA PRO A 25 2.10 14.20 8.47
C PRO A 25 2.58 12.76 8.19
N ALA A 26 3.12 12.09 9.21
CA ALA A 26 3.53 10.70 9.09
C ALA A 26 2.31 9.78 8.98
N LEU A 27 1.28 10.02 9.80
CA LEU A 27 0.03 9.25 9.76
C LEU A 27 -0.67 9.39 8.40
N MET A 28 -0.73 10.61 7.85
CA MET A 28 -1.30 10.86 6.53
C MET A 28 -0.51 10.17 5.42
N ARG A 29 0.82 10.16 5.49
CA ARG A 29 1.66 9.46 4.51
C ARG A 29 1.39 7.96 4.52
N GLU A 30 1.32 7.36 5.70
CA GLU A 30 1.02 5.93 5.83
C GLU A 30 -0.42 5.59 5.42
N ALA A 31 -1.40 6.44 5.74
CA ALA A 31 -2.77 6.28 5.29
C ALA A 31 -2.88 6.26 3.75
N LEU A 32 -2.18 7.16 3.07
CA LEU A 32 -2.15 7.19 1.60
C LEU A 32 -1.45 5.96 1.01
N LYS A 33 -0.31 5.54 1.58
CA LYS A 33 0.37 4.30 1.15
C LYS A 33 -0.54 3.08 1.31
N ALA A 34 -1.22 2.95 2.46
CA ALA A 34 -2.14 1.86 2.73
C ALA A 34 -3.31 1.85 1.75
N LEU A 35 -3.87 3.01 1.42
CA LEU A 35 -4.95 3.13 0.44
C LEU A 35 -4.48 2.69 -0.96
N VAL A 36 -3.31 3.16 -1.41
CA VAL A 36 -2.72 2.74 -2.69
C VAL A 36 -2.46 1.23 -2.70
N ALA A 37 -1.88 0.69 -1.64
CA ALA A 37 -1.62 -0.75 -1.55
C ALA A 37 -2.90 -1.57 -1.65
N ARG A 38 -3.98 -1.14 -0.98
CA ARG A 38 -5.30 -1.80 -1.02
C ARG A 38 -5.88 -1.84 -2.43
N GLU A 39 -5.88 -0.71 -3.13
CA GLU A 39 -6.46 -0.67 -4.49
C GLU A 39 -5.56 -1.35 -5.52
N SER A 40 -4.24 -1.29 -5.35
CA SER A 40 -3.29 -2.06 -6.17
C SER A 40 -3.51 -3.56 -6.00
N ALA A 41 -3.67 -4.05 -4.76
CA ALA A 41 -3.97 -5.44 -4.49
C ALA A 41 -5.29 -5.88 -5.15
N ARG A 42 -6.34 -5.04 -5.07
CA ARG A 42 -7.61 -5.29 -5.76
C ARG A 42 -7.42 -5.42 -7.27
N ARG A 43 -6.66 -4.51 -7.90
CA ARG A 43 -6.38 -4.54 -9.33
C ARG A 43 -5.59 -5.78 -9.73
N LEU A 44 -4.56 -6.14 -8.97
CA LEU A 44 -3.76 -7.34 -9.22
C LEU A 44 -4.58 -8.63 -9.10
N ALA A 45 -5.48 -8.71 -8.12
CA ALA A 45 -6.38 -9.85 -7.98
C ALA A 45 -7.29 -10.03 -9.22
N LEU A 46 -7.72 -8.94 -9.84
CA LEU A 46 -8.51 -8.98 -11.08
C LEU A 46 -7.72 -9.42 -12.32
N LEU A 47 -6.38 -9.33 -12.29
CA LEU A 47 -5.51 -9.85 -13.35
C LEU A 47 -5.23 -11.36 -13.18
N GLY A 48 -5.63 -11.97 -12.07
CA GLY A 48 -5.45 -13.41 -11.86
C GLY A 48 -6.15 -14.20 -12.96
N GLY A 49 -5.37 -14.99 -13.72
CA GLY A 49 -5.91 -15.81 -14.81
C GLY A 49 -6.29 -15.03 -16.07
N SER A 50 -5.92 -13.75 -16.20
CA SER A 50 -6.14 -12.99 -17.44
C SER A 50 -5.29 -13.51 -18.61
N GLU A 51 -4.21 -14.24 -18.31
CA GLU A 51 -3.31 -14.85 -19.29
C GLU A 51 -3.13 -16.36 -18.95
N PRO A 52 -4.12 -17.22 -19.26
CA PRO A 52 -4.09 -18.65 -18.90
C PRO A 52 -3.02 -19.45 -19.64
N ASP A 53 -2.63 -19.00 -20.84
CA ASP A 53 -1.64 -19.65 -21.70
C ASP A 53 -0.23 -19.05 -21.55
N LEU A 54 -0.01 -18.18 -20.55
CA LEU A 54 1.30 -17.58 -20.31
C LEU A 54 2.32 -18.64 -19.87
N GLU A 55 3.39 -18.79 -20.65
CA GLU A 55 4.57 -19.56 -20.25
C GLU A 55 5.51 -18.72 -19.38
N ALA A 56 5.83 -19.22 -18.18
CA ALA A 56 6.71 -18.52 -17.26
C ALA A 56 8.15 -18.43 -17.83
N PRO A 57 8.81 -17.24 -17.79
CA PRO A 57 10.18 -17.12 -18.28
C PRO A 57 11.16 -17.93 -17.41
N PRO A 58 12.29 -18.41 -17.99
CA PRO A 58 13.27 -19.17 -17.24
C PRO A 58 13.82 -18.38 -16.05
N ARG A 59 13.94 -19.03 -14.89
CA ARG A 59 14.43 -18.38 -13.66
C ARG A 59 15.91 -18.05 -13.81
N ARG A 60 16.28 -16.76 -13.73
CA ARG A 60 17.69 -16.35 -13.67
C ARG A 60 18.31 -16.85 -12.35
N ARG A 61 19.30 -17.74 -12.44
CA ARG A 61 20.15 -18.14 -11.30
C ARG A 61 21.43 -17.31 -11.36
N SER A 62 21.84 -16.72 -10.24
CA SER A 62 23.21 -16.21 -10.13
C SER A 62 24.17 -17.39 -10.21
N GLU A 63 25.26 -17.26 -10.96
CA GLU A 63 26.33 -18.26 -10.94
C GLU A 63 26.91 -18.34 -9.52
N PRO A 64 27.24 -19.54 -9.02
CA PRO A 64 28.00 -19.66 -7.78
C PRO A 64 29.41 -19.09 -8.00
N GLU A 65 29.91 -18.29 -7.06
CA GLU A 65 31.32 -17.84 -7.01
C GLU A 65 32.29 -19.02 -6.92
#